data_AF-A0A542CUH9-F1
#
_entry.id   AF-A0A542CUH9-F1
#
_cell.length_a   1.000
_cell.length_b   1.000
_cell.length_c   1.000
_cell.angle_alpha   90.00
_cell.angle_beta   90.00
_cell.angle_gamma   90.00
#
_symmetry.space_group_name_H-M   'P 1'
#
loop_
_entity.id
_entity.type
_entity.pdbx_description
1 polymer ?
#
loop_
_entity_poly.entity_id
_entity_poly.type
_entity_poly.pdbx_seq_one_letter_code
_entity_poly.pdbx_strand_id
1 'polypeptide(L)'
;MDVDECRLRFDRQVRARVREEPPAGSVVEWDGRVARTHFGTHGTVTHPDLPEDGLDELVWRQARAFADRGEPAEWKVYAHGTPVDLGDRLLSAGFTAGWTRQVLIADLAAVTLEGGLPRGVVIKENHKQLPDLVGATGPHRASLVELVADGPEPSGDLHTAAMMRDGRVLAAGWVELLEDTDFAAIGGMIAPEPAILSILCAWARQPPDLRLAGKTYVLAEADGALAALLTSAGFLPITDVTSFHLSPPEPPARERPVVHIGDVEYKRVWDRFDADFRFNPGVPSMPAIAEPQASVTWHLGVLLDGGEQAVDQLRRIVERGLRACTEPGEDLYWLDWNHPGCRFYPARVGGQGQPPWPGDAYPNGDYYIYITPDFRLGTFGHPWEHSLCVFGDSLLAEIEHDLTELLGTVMRRGGHNIGNVQHFGA
;
A
#
# COMPACT_ATOMS: atom_id res chain seq x y z
N MET A 1 24.32 9.67 23.70
CA MET A 1 24.42 8.99 22.41
C MET A 1 25.61 9.52 21.66
N ASP A 2 26.34 8.66 20.96
CA ASP A 2 27.47 9.01 20.11
C ASP A 2 27.03 9.07 18.63
N VAL A 3 27.59 10.01 17.86
CA VAL A 3 27.17 10.24 16.45
C VAL A 3 27.52 9.04 15.57
N ASP A 4 28.71 8.45 15.73
CA ASP A 4 29.15 7.33 14.88
C ASP A 4 28.35 6.07 15.20
N GLU A 5 28.00 5.85 16.47
CA GLU A 5 27.09 4.77 16.89
C GLU A 5 25.68 4.93 16.29
N CYS A 6 25.13 6.15 16.31
CA CYS A 6 23.83 6.43 15.70
C CYS A 6 23.85 6.26 14.18
N ARG A 7 24.91 6.71 13.50
CA ARG A 7 25.11 6.49 12.05
C ARG A 7 25.15 5.01 11.70
N LEU A 8 25.94 4.22 12.44
CA LEU A 8 26.05 2.78 12.21
C LEU A 8 24.69 2.07 12.34
N ARG A 9 23.89 2.44 13.35
CA ARG A 9 22.52 1.90 13.50
C ARG A 9 21.61 2.32 12.36
N PHE A 10 21.66 3.59 11.97
CA PHE A 10 20.89 4.12 10.85
C PHE A 10 21.21 3.40 9.54
N ASP A 11 22.49 3.25 9.20
CA ASP A 11 22.93 2.56 7.98
C ASP A 11 22.49 1.10 7.95
N ARG A 12 22.59 0.41 9.11
CA ARG A 12 22.26 -1.01 9.22
C ARG A 12 20.76 -1.29 9.18
N GLN A 13 19.94 -0.44 9.81
CA GLN A 13 18.53 -0.75 10.05
C GLN A 13 17.57 0.09 9.19
N VAL A 14 17.98 1.27 8.70
CA VAL A 14 17.05 2.24 8.08
C VAL A 14 17.47 2.63 6.67
N ARG A 15 18.72 3.08 6.45
CA ARG A 15 19.16 3.68 5.18
C ARG A 15 18.85 2.82 3.96
N ALA A 16 19.17 1.54 4.05
CA ALA A 16 19.00 0.57 2.97
C ALA A 16 17.79 -0.36 3.20
N ARG A 17 16.87 0.01 4.11
CA ARG A 17 15.72 -0.83 4.47
C ARG A 17 14.71 -0.89 3.33
N VAL A 18 14.34 -2.10 2.97
CA VAL A 18 13.21 -2.41 2.11
C VAL A 18 12.22 -3.21 2.96
N ARG A 19 10.91 -2.89 2.88
CA ARG A 19 9.89 -3.65 3.60
C ARG A 19 9.86 -5.08 3.06
N GLU A 20 9.75 -6.07 3.93
CA GLU A 20 9.58 -7.47 3.53
C GLU A 20 8.27 -7.63 2.77
N GLU A 21 7.20 -7.06 3.31
CA GLU A 21 5.91 -6.93 2.65
C GLU A 21 5.77 -5.51 2.07
N PRO A 22 5.91 -5.35 0.74
CA PRO A 22 5.79 -4.05 0.11
C PRO A 22 4.32 -3.60 0.07
N PRO A 23 4.04 -2.28 0.07
CA PRO A 23 2.70 -1.75 -0.04
C PRO A 23 1.90 -2.36 -1.18
N ALA A 24 0.58 -2.50 -0.99
CA ALA A 24 -0.30 -3.04 -2.01
C ALA A 24 -0.14 -2.29 -3.34
N GLY A 25 0.00 -3.06 -4.42
CA GLY A 25 0.18 -2.51 -5.77
C GLY A 25 1.58 -2.00 -6.07
N SER A 26 2.56 -2.21 -5.18
CA SER A 26 3.96 -1.88 -5.44
C SER A 26 4.80 -3.10 -5.84
N VAL A 27 5.92 -2.85 -6.51
CA VAL A 27 6.90 -3.85 -6.93
C VAL A 27 8.29 -3.42 -6.50
N VAL A 28 9.03 -4.32 -5.85
CA VAL A 28 10.44 -4.12 -5.52
C VAL A 28 11.32 -4.87 -6.51
N GLU A 29 12.26 -4.15 -7.13
CA GLU A 29 13.26 -4.73 -8.01
C GLU A 29 14.68 -4.41 -7.56
N TRP A 30 15.55 -5.41 -7.62
CA TRP A 30 16.96 -5.29 -7.25
C TRP A 30 17.87 -5.21 -8.47
N ASP A 31 18.83 -4.28 -8.43
CA ASP A 31 19.99 -4.22 -9.33
C ASP A 31 21.26 -4.10 -8.47
N GLY A 32 21.91 -5.24 -8.23
CA GLY A 32 23.00 -5.35 -7.28
C GLY A 32 22.55 -4.98 -5.87
N ARG A 33 23.10 -3.87 -5.34
CA ARG A 33 22.80 -3.36 -3.99
C ARG A 33 21.70 -2.29 -3.97
N VAL A 34 21.18 -1.91 -5.14
CA VAL A 34 20.13 -0.91 -5.26
C VAL A 34 18.78 -1.62 -5.33
N ALA A 35 17.83 -1.15 -4.53
CA ALA A 35 16.43 -1.52 -4.63
C ALA A 35 15.64 -0.35 -5.21
N ARG A 36 14.83 -0.63 -6.23
CA ARG A 36 13.81 0.27 -6.76
C ARG A 36 12.45 -0.20 -6.26
N THR A 37 11.69 0.67 -5.64
CA THR A 37 10.28 0.41 -5.34
C THR A 37 9.43 1.20 -6.33
N HIS A 38 8.59 0.50 -7.07
CA HIS A 38 7.66 1.05 -8.05
C HIS A 38 6.25 1.03 -7.47
N PHE A 39 5.61 2.18 -7.28
CA PHE A 39 4.25 2.30 -6.72
C PHE A 39 3.17 2.46 -7.80
N GLY A 40 3.56 2.45 -9.08
CA GLY A 40 2.67 2.71 -10.21
C GLY A 40 2.36 4.19 -10.46
N THR A 41 2.59 5.06 -9.47
CA THR A 41 2.43 6.54 -9.58
C THR A 41 3.75 7.28 -9.47
N HIS A 42 4.71 6.68 -8.77
CA HIS A 42 6.06 7.16 -8.51
C HIS A 42 6.92 5.98 -8.08
N GLY A 43 8.20 6.23 -7.84
CA GLY A 43 9.10 5.26 -7.26
C GLY A 43 10.17 5.87 -6.38
N THR A 44 10.84 4.99 -5.64
CA THR A 44 11.93 5.36 -4.75
C THR A 44 13.13 4.45 -4.98
N VAL A 45 14.32 4.98 -4.71
CA VAL A 45 15.56 4.23 -4.75
C VAL A 45 16.17 4.16 -3.35
N THR A 46 16.40 2.93 -2.89
CA THR A 46 17.02 2.60 -1.62
C THR A 46 18.36 1.94 -1.85
N HIS A 47 19.39 2.34 -1.11
CA HIS A 47 20.73 1.80 -1.27
C HIS A 47 21.58 1.90 0.00
N PRO A 48 22.51 0.94 0.22
CA PRO A 48 23.61 1.10 1.15
C PRO A 48 24.75 1.89 0.48
N ASP A 49 25.96 1.80 0.99
CA ASP A 49 27.14 2.23 0.23
C ASP A 49 27.31 1.42 -1.07
N LEU A 50 27.65 2.13 -2.13
CA LEU A 50 27.74 1.64 -3.49
C LEU A 50 29.22 1.57 -3.94
N PRO A 51 29.56 0.64 -4.85
CA PRO A 51 30.91 0.62 -5.42
C PRO A 51 31.15 1.85 -6.32
N GLU A 52 32.40 2.30 -6.37
CA GLU A 52 32.85 3.32 -7.34
C GLU A 52 32.84 2.78 -8.77
N ASP A 53 33.29 1.54 -8.95
CA ASP A 53 33.38 0.89 -10.25
C ASP A 53 32.00 0.67 -10.86
N GLY A 54 31.79 1.17 -12.08
CA GLY A 54 30.57 0.99 -12.84
C GLY A 54 29.36 1.80 -12.35
N LEU A 55 29.57 2.76 -11.44
CA LEU A 55 28.47 3.52 -10.85
C LEU A 55 27.66 4.32 -11.88
N ASP A 56 28.30 4.92 -12.89
CA ASP A 56 27.59 5.66 -13.95
C ASP A 56 26.61 4.76 -14.71
N GLU A 57 27.04 3.54 -15.01
CA GLU A 57 26.20 2.56 -15.69
C GLU A 57 25.04 2.11 -14.76
N LEU A 58 25.32 1.87 -13.48
CA LEU A 58 24.30 1.54 -12.49
C LEU A 58 23.24 2.65 -12.40
N VAL A 59 23.65 3.90 -12.24
CA VAL A 59 22.75 5.06 -12.15
C VAL A 59 21.92 5.20 -13.42
N TRP A 60 22.54 5.07 -14.60
CA TRP A 60 21.83 5.14 -15.88
C TRP A 60 20.77 4.04 -16.02
N ARG A 61 21.07 2.80 -15.61
CA ARG A 61 20.07 1.71 -15.61
C ARG A 61 18.87 2.02 -14.71
N GLN A 62 19.09 2.69 -13.57
CA GLN A 62 17.98 3.09 -12.69
C GLN A 62 17.12 4.16 -13.34
N ALA A 63 17.73 5.19 -13.92
CA ALA A 63 17.02 6.26 -14.62
C ALA A 63 16.16 5.69 -15.77
N ARG A 64 16.74 4.78 -16.54
CA ARG A 64 16.04 4.10 -17.63
C ARG A 64 14.85 3.27 -17.13
N ALA A 65 15.01 2.51 -16.06
CA ALA A 65 13.93 1.67 -15.53
C ALA A 65 12.69 2.48 -15.11
N PHE A 66 12.88 3.67 -14.51
CA PHE A 66 11.76 4.57 -14.19
C PHE A 66 11.18 5.25 -15.44
N ALA A 67 12.03 5.66 -16.39
CA ALA A 67 11.57 6.25 -17.64
C ALA A 67 10.73 5.27 -18.48
N ASP A 68 11.14 4.00 -18.57
CA ASP A 68 10.42 2.94 -19.30
C ASP A 68 9.03 2.66 -18.66
N ARG A 69 8.84 2.97 -17.37
CA ARG A 69 7.57 2.87 -16.65
C ARG A 69 6.76 4.18 -16.59
N GLY A 70 7.34 5.29 -17.03
CA GLY A 70 6.69 6.61 -16.93
C GLY A 70 6.48 7.09 -15.48
N GLU A 71 7.31 6.63 -14.54
CA GLU A 71 7.19 6.97 -13.13
C GLU A 71 8.24 8.02 -12.72
N PRO A 72 7.87 9.06 -11.95
CA PRO A 72 8.86 9.90 -11.29
C PRO A 72 9.56 9.10 -10.19
N ALA A 73 10.83 9.42 -9.94
CA ALA A 73 11.62 8.72 -8.93
C ALA A 73 12.25 9.69 -7.93
N GLU A 74 12.32 9.28 -6.65
CA GLU A 74 13.17 9.91 -5.63
C GLU A 74 14.34 9.00 -5.28
N TRP A 75 15.56 9.56 -5.27
CA TRP A 75 16.77 8.93 -4.77
C TRP A 75 17.41 9.79 -3.69
N LYS A 76 17.45 9.31 -2.44
CA LYS A 76 18.09 10.01 -1.33
C LYS A 76 19.60 9.73 -1.29
N VAL A 77 20.43 10.77 -1.34
CA VAL A 77 21.89 10.67 -1.21
C VAL A 77 22.32 11.25 0.12
N TYR A 78 23.03 10.45 0.91
CA TYR A 78 23.53 10.84 2.22
C TYR A 78 24.96 11.37 2.09
N ALA A 79 25.26 12.47 2.79
CA ALA A 79 26.58 13.10 2.77
C ALA A 79 27.65 12.21 3.43
N HIS A 80 27.24 11.29 4.31
CA HIS A 80 28.08 10.22 4.79
C HIS A 80 27.87 8.97 3.93
N GLY A 81 28.98 8.34 3.53
CA GLY A 81 28.95 7.12 2.73
C GLY A 81 29.80 7.23 1.48
N THR A 82 29.78 6.14 0.72
CA THR A 82 30.57 5.98 -0.49
C THR A 82 29.69 5.57 -1.67
N PRO A 83 29.96 6.11 -2.89
CA PRO A 83 30.93 7.16 -3.17
C PRO A 83 30.40 8.57 -2.92
N VAL A 84 31.33 9.51 -2.68
CA VAL A 84 31.02 10.91 -2.32
C VAL A 84 30.44 11.73 -3.49
N ASP A 85 30.61 11.26 -4.73
CA ASP A 85 30.19 11.94 -5.97
C ASP A 85 28.88 11.41 -6.56
N LEU A 86 28.15 10.54 -5.84
CA LEU A 86 26.88 9.96 -6.32
C LEU A 86 25.88 11.04 -6.77
N GLY A 87 25.79 12.17 -6.07
CA GLY A 87 24.94 13.29 -6.45
C GLY A 87 25.26 13.86 -7.83
N ASP A 88 26.55 14.06 -8.15
CA ASP A 88 26.99 14.58 -9.45
C ASP A 88 26.68 13.61 -10.60
N ARG A 89 26.77 12.31 -10.32
CA ARG A 89 26.41 11.25 -11.28
C ARG A 89 24.90 11.21 -11.53
N LEU A 90 24.09 11.39 -10.49
CA LEU A 90 22.63 11.50 -10.63
C LEU A 90 22.24 12.71 -11.48
N LEU A 91 22.88 13.88 -11.26
CA LEU A 91 22.67 15.07 -12.11
C LEU A 91 23.02 14.78 -13.57
N SER A 92 24.14 14.11 -13.82
CA SER A 92 24.58 13.73 -15.17
C SER A 92 23.61 12.74 -15.86
N ALA A 93 22.88 11.95 -15.08
CA ALA A 93 21.86 11.02 -15.55
C ALA A 93 20.45 11.64 -15.71
N GLY A 94 20.32 12.96 -15.50
CA GLY A 94 19.06 13.68 -15.70
C GLY A 94 18.19 13.84 -14.45
N PHE A 95 18.68 13.45 -13.27
CA PHE A 95 18.02 13.82 -12.02
C PHE A 95 18.25 15.31 -11.71
N THR A 96 17.37 15.88 -10.89
CA THR A 96 17.50 17.22 -10.32
C THR A 96 17.60 17.15 -8.81
N ALA A 97 18.52 17.91 -8.21
CA ALA A 97 18.59 18.02 -6.75
C ALA A 97 17.35 18.72 -6.18
N GLY A 98 16.78 18.14 -5.13
CA GLY A 98 15.64 18.63 -4.39
C GLY A 98 16.02 19.04 -2.97
N TRP A 99 15.22 18.61 -1.99
CA TRP A 99 15.36 19.03 -0.59
C TRP A 99 16.62 18.48 0.07
N THR A 100 17.47 19.38 0.57
CA THR A 100 18.63 19.05 1.42
C THR A 100 18.30 19.36 2.86
N ARG A 101 18.52 18.38 3.75
CA ARG A 101 18.15 18.46 5.17
C ARG A 101 19.00 17.56 6.03
N GLN A 102 18.92 17.75 7.34
CA GLN A 102 19.63 16.90 8.30
C GLN A 102 18.82 15.65 8.61
N VAL A 103 19.50 14.52 8.77
CA VAL A 103 18.99 13.32 9.43
C VAL A 103 19.34 13.45 10.92
N LEU A 104 18.33 13.45 11.79
CA LEU A 104 18.52 13.57 13.23
C LEU A 104 17.94 12.37 13.98
N ILE A 105 18.63 11.92 15.04
CA ILE A 105 18.23 10.78 15.86
C ILE A 105 18.24 11.17 17.34
N ALA A 106 17.21 10.77 18.08
CA ALA A 106 17.15 10.87 19.54
C ALA A 106 17.01 9.48 20.18
N ASP A 107 17.49 9.33 21.41
CA ASP A 107 17.01 8.26 22.30
C ASP A 107 15.57 8.60 22.64
N LEU A 108 14.65 7.71 22.25
CA LEU A 108 13.22 7.95 22.37
C LEU A 108 12.83 8.19 23.83
N ALA A 109 13.47 7.55 24.80
CA ALA A 109 13.17 7.75 26.22
C ALA A 109 13.67 9.11 26.75
N ALA A 110 14.69 9.68 26.10
CA ALA A 110 15.31 10.95 26.51
C ALA A 110 14.60 12.20 25.96
N VAL A 111 13.68 12.04 24.99
CA VAL A 111 12.93 13.19 24.43
C VAL A 111 11.94 13.73 25.44
N THR A 112 12.29 14.83 26.11
CA THR A 112 11.42 15.52 27.08
C THR A 112 11.05 16.89 26.56
N LEU A 113 9.75 17.14 26.38
CA LEU A 113 9.22 18.43 25.96
C LEU A 113 8.07 18.83 26.87
N GLU A 114 8.10 20.07 27.34
CA GLU A 114 6.98 20.69 28.03
C GLU A 114 6.27 21.66 27.08
N GLY A 115 4.96 21.53 26.96
CA GLY A 115 4.15 22.38 26.09
C GLY A 115 2.72 22.47 26.60
N GLY A 116 2.28 23.68 26.93
CA GLY A 116 0.89 23.95 27.26
C GLY A 116 0.08 24.26 26.00
N LEU A 117 -1.17 23.78 25.94
CA LEU A 117 -2.07 24.14 24.84
C LEU A 117 -2.61 25.56 25.02
N PRO A 118 -2.59 26.42 23.98
CA PRO A 118 -3.28 27.71 24.05
C PRO A 118 -4.79 27.53 24.32
N ARG A 119 -5.43 28.52 24.94
CA ARG A 119 -6.89 28.46 25.22
C ARG A 119 -7.68 28.24 23.94
N GLY A 120 -8.65 27.32 23.96
CA GLY A 120 -9.52 27.03 22.81
C GLY A 120 -8.81 26.31 21.65
N VAL A 121 -7.64 25.72 21.91
CA VAL A 121 -6.97 24.78 21.00
C VAL A 121 -7.22 23.37 21.50
N VAL A 122 -7.48 22.44 20.58
CA VAL A 122 -7.65 21.02 20.87
C VAL A 122 -6.64 20.21 20.09
N ILE A 123 -6.23 19.07 20.65
CA ILE A 123 -5.48 18.04 19.92
C ILE A 123 -6.50 17.02 19.41
N LYS A 124 -6.40 16.67 18.13
CA LYS A 124 -7.05 15.48 17.59
C LYS A 124 -6.00 14.52 17.08
N GLU A 125 -5.94 13.37 17.71
CA GLU A 125 -5.15 12.23 17.25
C GLU A 125 -5.93 11.45 16.19
N ASN A 126 -5.24 10.90 15.19
CA ASN A 126 -5.81 10.06 14.13
C ASN A 126 -7.05 10.68 13.47
N HIS A 127 -6.96 11.98 13.18
CA HIS A 127 -8.04 12.70 12.53
C HIS A 127 -8.17 12.25 11.07
N LYS A 128 -9.28 11.58 10.73
CA LYS A 128 -9.52 10.97 9.41
C LYS A 128 -9.32 11.91 8.21
N GLN A 129 -9.55 13.21 8.36
CA GLN A 129 -9.40 14.20 7.28
C GLN A 129 -8.00 14.84 7.24
N LEU A 130 -7.11 14.49 8.17
CA LEU A 130 -5.78 15.09 8.23
C LEU A 130 -4.98 14.90 6.94
N PRO A 131 -4.93 13.72 6.29
CA PRO A 131 -4.20 13.54 5.03
C PRO A 131 -4.60 14.58 3.97
N ASP A 132 -5.89 14.82 3.79
CA ASP A 132 -6.40 15.82 2.84
C ASP A 132 -6.02 17.26 3.24
N LEU A 133 -6.10 17.57 4.54
CA LEU A 133 -5.79 18.90 5.07
C LEU A 133 -4.30 19.24 4.96
N VAL A 134 -3.42 18.23 4.97
CA VAL A 134 -1.96 18.40 5.00
C VAL A 134 -1.26 17.99 3.71
N GLY A 135 -1.98 17.40 2.75
CA GLY A 135 -1.40 16.80 1.54
C GLY A 135 -0.64 17.78 0.64
N ALA A 136 -0.96 19.07 0.70
CA ALA A 136 -0.25 20.12 -0.03
C ALA A 136 0.91 20.76 0.76
N THR A 137 1.25 20.23 1.94
CA THR A 137 2.35 20.72 2.76
C THR A 137 3.63 19.91 2.52
N GLY A 138 4.78 20.51 2.82
CA GLY A 138 6.08 19.86 2.71
C GLY A 138 7.18 20.83 2.32
N PRO A 139 8.37 20.31 1.97
CA PRO A 139 8.72 18.89 1.88
C PRO A 139 8.72 18.18 3.25
N HIS A 140 8.52 16.86 3.24
CA HIS A 140 8.50 15.98 4.42
C HIS A 140 9.40 14.76 4.17
N ARG A 141 9.85 14.06 5.22
CA ARG A 141 10.59 12.79 5.06
C ARG A 141 9.77 11.76 4.29
N ALA A 142 8.50 11.65 4.67
CA ALA A 142 7.48 10.77 4.11
C ALA A 142 6.12 11.47 4.20
N SER A 143 5.48 11.73 3.05
CA SER A 143 4.17 12.39 2.98
C SER A 143 3.10 11.57 3.69
N LEU A 144 2.24 12.21 4.48
CA LEU A 144 1.12 11.51 5.12
C LEU A 144 0.16 10.89 4.09
N VAL A 145 -0.05 11.56 2.94
CA VAL A 145 -0.90 11.02 1.87
C VAL A 145 -0.32 9.74 1.32
N GLU A 146 1.00 9.68 1.10
CA GLU A 146 1.66 8.48 0.59
C GLU A 146 1.70 7.38 1.65
N LEU A 147 1.99 7.70 2.91
CA LEU A 147 1.96 6.70 4.00
C LEU A 147 0.57 6.09 4.18
N VAL A 148 -0.51 6.87 4.04
CA VAL A 148 -1.87 6.34 4.09
C VAL A 148 -2.19 5.51 2.85
N ALA A 149 -1.75 5.94 1.66
CA ALA A 149 -1.95 5.22 0.42
C ALA A 149 -1.11 3.93 0.32
N ASP A 150 0.03 3.88 1.01
CA ASP A 150 0.85 2.68 1.21
C ASP A 150 0.12 1.61 2.01
N GLY A 151 -0.97 1.97 2.67
CA GLY A 151 -1.78 1.05 3.44
C GLY A 151 -0.90 0.23 4.37
N PRO A 152 -0.25 0.84 5.38
CA PRO A 152 -0.07 0.04 6.58
C PRO A 152 -1.42 -0.61 6.84
N GLU A 153 -1.42 -1.93 7.08
CA GLU A 153 -2.61 -2.66 7.49
C GLU A 153 -3.40 -1.85 8.55
N PRO A 154 -4.61 -2.25 8.95
CA PRO A 154 -5.33 -1.60 10.05
C PRO A 154 -4.59 -1.54 11.41
N SER A 155 -3.31 -1.92 11.48
CA SER A 155 -2.49 -2.26 12.62
C SER A 155 -1.49 -1.16 13.02
N GLY A 156 -1.98 -0.03 13.52
CA GLY A 156 -1.34 0.69 14.63
C GLY A 156 0.15 1.06 14.54
N ASP A 157 0.76 1.15 13.37
CA ASP A 157 2.16 1.52 13.14
C ASP A 157 2.31 3.02 12.81
N LEU A 158 1.26 3.66 12.29
CA LEU A 158 1.17 5.08 12.01
C LEU A 158 0.33 5.80 13.07
N HIS A 159 0.86 6.89 13.59
CA HIS A 159 0.12 7.80 14.45
C HIS A 159 0.20 9.23 13.95
N THR A 160 -0.93 9.93 14.04
CA THR A 160 -1.02 11.33 13.67
C THR A 160 -1.59 12.16 14.80
N ALA A 161 -1.09 13.39 14.96
CA ALA A 161 -1.62 14.36 15.90
C ALA A 161 -1.79 15.72 15.22
N ALA A 162 -2.94 16.35 15.43
CA ALA A 162 -3.26 17.66 14.87
C ALA A 162 -3.73 18.63 15.95
N MET A 163 -3.04 19.77 16.05
CA MET A 163 -3.44 20.91 16.87
C MET A 163 -4.42 21.77 16.07
N MET A 164 -5.64 21.93 16.58
CA MET A 164 -6.74 22.57 15.85
C MET A 164 -7.47 23.65 16.63
N ARG A 165 -7.99 24.63 15.89
CA ARG A 165 -8.93 25.65 16.37
C ARG A 165 -9.96 25.96 15.27
N ASP A 166 -11.24 25.96 15.62
CA ASP A 166 -12.35 26.30 14.72
C ASP A 166 -12.29 25.56 13.36
N GLY A 167 -11.92 24.27 13.38
CA GLY A 167 -11.81 23.42 12.19
C GLY A 167 -10.54 23.63 11.35
N ARG A 168 -9.60 24.49 11.77
CA ARG A 168 -8.32 24.72 11.10
C ARG A 168 -7.17 24.02 11.81
N VAL A 169 -6.25 23.45 11.03
CA VAL A 169 -5.00 22.87 11.52
C VAL A 169 -4.00 24.01 11.75
N LEU A 170 -3.48 24.12 12.96
CA LEU A 170 -2.44 25.09 13.35
C LEU A 170 -1.04 24.45 13.30
N ALA A 171 -0.95 23.21 13.77
CA ALA A 171 0.23 22.37 13.70
C ALA A 171 -0.21 20.91 13.57
N ALA A 172 0.60 20.08 12.95
CA ALA A 172 0.35 18.64 12.87
C ALA A 172 1.65 17.87 12.74
N GLY A 173 1.60 16.57 13.01
CA GLY A 173 2.73 15.69 12.76
C GLY A 173 2.30 14.24 12.75
N TRP A 174 3.16 13.40 12.18
CA TRP A 174 2.94 11.96 12.09
C TRP A 174 4.23 11.17 12.28
N VAL A 175 4.09 10.01 12.89
CA VAL A 175 5.18 9.10 13.19
C VAL A 175 4.80 7.67 12.81
N GLU A 176 5.70 6.97 12.15
CA GLU A 176 5.60 5.55 11.82
C GLU A 176 6.54 4.72 12.70
N LEU A 177 6.13 3.51 13.07
CA LEU A 177 7.00 2.51 13.69
C LEU A 177 7.62 1.67 12.59
N LEU A 178 8.95 1.71 12.45
CA LEU A 178 9.62 0.94 11.42
C LEU A 178 9.77 -0.52 11.88
N GLU A 179 8.99 -1.43 11.29
CA GLU A 179 9.03 -2.88 11.57
C GLU A 179 10.45 -3.45 11.45
N ASP A 180 10.78 -4.38 12.34
CA ASP A 180 12.10 -5.03 12.45
C ASP A 180 13.29 -4.09 12.66
N THR A 181 13.01 -2.91 13.22
CA THR A 181 14.05 -1.96 13.63
C THR A 181 13.81 -1.43 15.04
N ASP A 182 14.85 -0.84 15.61
CA ASP A 182 14.80 -0.11 16.87
C ASP A 182 14.18 1.31 16.72
N PHE A 183 13.70 1.69 15.52
CA PHE A 183 13.32 3.05 15.19
C PHE A 183 11.80 3.27 15.08
N ALA A 184 11.36 4.40 15.63
CA ALA A 184 10.24 5.14 15.11
C ALA A 184 10.76 6.25 14.17
N ALA A 185 10.00 6.67 13.17
CA ALA A 185 10.37 7.74 12.26
C ALA A 185 9.27 8.78 12.14
N ILE A 186 9.61 10.05 12.40
CA ILE A 186 8.73 11.18 12.14
C ILE A 186 8.69 11.37 10.62
N GLY A 187 7.54 11.08 10.02
CA GLY A 187 7.33 11.23 8.58
C GLY A 187 7.27 12.71 8.19
N GLY A 188 6.69 13.55 9.05
CA GLY A 188 6.64 14.99 8.83
C GLY A 188 5.96 15.74 9.98
N MET A 189 6.17 17.06 9.98
CA MET A 189 5.50 17.99 10.88
C MET A 189 5.17 19.29 10.15
N ILE A 190 3.96 19.79 10.36
CA ILE A 190 3.55 21.13 9.93
C ILE A 190 3.63 22.03 11.15
N ALA A 191 4.43 23.08 11.03
CA ALA A 191 4.85 23.96 12.11
C ALA A 191 5.60 23.22 13.25
N PRO A 192 6.78 23.70 13.66
CA PRO A 192 7.56 23.07 14.71
C PRO A 192 6.96 23.37 16.09
N GLU A 193 5.97 22.56 16.50
CA GLU A 193 5.25 22.70 17.77
C GLU A 193 5.68 21.62 18.78
N PRO A 194 6.27 21.99 19.94
CA PRO A 194 6.71 21.05 20.97
C PRO A 194 5.62 20.08 21.45
N ALA A 195 4.37 20.54 21.58
CA ALA A 195 3.26 19.71 22.02
C ALA A 195 3.01 18.53 21.05
N ILE A 196 3.07 18.78 19.74
CA ILE A 196 2.91 17.73 18.72
C ILE A 196 4.06 16.73 18.81
N LEU A 197 5.31 17.18 18.85
CA LEU A 197 6.47 16.31 18.96
C LEU A 197 6.42 15.43 20.23
N SER A 198 5.97 16.01 21.36
CA SER A 198 5.76 15.26 22.60
C SER A 198 4.75 14.13 22.45
N ILE A 199 3.64 14.36 21.74
CA ILE A 199 2.59 13.36 21.53
C ILE A 199 3.10 12.23 20.65
N LEU A 200 3.77 12.54 19.53
CA LEU A 200 4.33 11.54 18.62
C LEU A 200 5.32 10.63 19.36
N CYS A 201 6.25 11.21 20.14
CA CYS A 201 7.22 10.43 20.92
C CYS A 201 6.55 9.63 22.06
N ALA A 202 5.53 10.18 22.71
CA ALA A 202 4.80 9.45 23.76
C ALA A 202 4.11 8.20 23.19
N TRP A 203 3.44 8.35 22.05
CA TRP A 203 2.80 7.24 21.36
C TRP A 203 3.83 6.20 20.90
N ALA A 204 4.94 6.62 20.30
CA ALA A 204 5.98 5.70 19.83
C ALA A 204 6.63 4.85 20.95
N ARG A 205 6.63 5.34 22.20
CA ARG A 205 7.11 4.58 23.37
C ARG A 205 6.13 3.49 23.80
N GLN A 206 4.85 3.74 23.62
CA GLN A 206 3.75 2.90 24.10
C GLN A 206 2.70 2.74 23.01
N PRO A 207 3.05 2.12 21.88
CA PRO A 207 2.10 1.94 20.81
C PRO A 207 1.02 0.93 21.24
N PRO A 208 -0.21 1.05 20.69
CA PRO A 208 -1.30 0.15 21.01
C PRO A 208 -1.01 -1.29 20.54
N ASP A 209 -0.27 -1.44 19.44
CA ASP A 209 0.17 -2.75 18.96
C ASP A 209 1.50 -3.15 19.62
N LEU A 210 1.42 -4.09 20.57
CA LEU A 210 2.59 -4.56 21.30
C LEU A 210 3.59 -5.32 20.43
N ARG A 211 3.21 -5.79 19.24
CA ARG A 211 4.16 -6.38 18.27
C ARG A 211 5.17 -5.37 17.75
N LEU A 212 4.78 -4.09 17.74
CA LEU A 212 5.60 -2.97 17.25
C LEU A 212 6.26 -2.18 18.39
N ALA A 213 6.06 -2.58 19.64
CA ALA A 213 6.67 -1.94 20.80
C ALA A 213 8.19 -2.14 20.86
N GLY A 214 8.86 -1.43 21.78
CA GLY A 214 10.30 -1.58 22.01
C GLY A 214 11.20 -0.69 21.15
N LYS A 215 10.64 0.33 20.51
CA LYS A 215 11.46 1.34 19.80
C LYS A 215 12.37 2.06 20.79
N THR A 216 13.66 2.11 20.46
CA THR A 216 14.70 2.77 21.27
C THR A 216 15.03 4.15 20.71
N TYR A 217 14.92 4.32 19.40
CA TYR A 217 15.31 5.55 18.71
C TYR A 217 14.13 6.20 18.00
N VAL A 218 14.16 7.52 17.90
CA VAL A 218 13.28 8.27 17.00
C VAL A 218 14.13 9.03 15.99
N LEU A 219 13.78 8.83 14.72
CA LEU A 219 14.40 9.43 13.56
C LEU A 219 13.54 10.58 13.03
N ALA A 220 14.16 11.65 12.57
CA ALA A 220 13.50 12.70 11.79
C ALA A 220 14.44 13.22 10.70
N GLU A 221 13.86 13.75 9.61
CA GLU A 221 14.60 14.56 8.65
C GLU A 221 14.05 15.99 8.69
N ALA A 222 14.92 16.97 8.86
CA ALA A 222 14.50 18.36 9.02
C ALA A 222 15.60 19.37 8.70
N ASP A 223 15.18 20.58 8.37
CA ASP A 223 16.01 21.78 8.31
C ASP A 223 15.35 22.93 9.11
N GLY A 224 16.00 24.09 9.11
CA GLY A 224 15.45 25.34 9.64
C GLY A 224 14.88 25.24 11.05
N ALA A 225 13.66 25.75 11.22
CA ALA A 225 13.01 25.83 12.53
C ALA A 225 12.63 24.46 13.12
N LEU A 226 12.35 23.46 12.27
CA LEU A 226 12.08 22.10 12.74
C LEU A 226 13.35 21.42 13.25
N ALA A 227 14.47 21.55 12.52
CA ALA A 227 15.76 21.03 13.00
C ALA A 227 16.19 21.69 14.32
N ALA A 228 15.94 23.00 14.49
CA ALA A 228 16.20 23.71 15.73
C ALA A 228 15.35 23.17 16.90
N LEU A 229 14.05 22.93 16.69
CA LEU A 229 13.18 22.31 17.69
C LEU A 229 13.70 20.91 18.05
N LEU A 230 13.96 20.06 17.07
CA LEU A 230 14.43 18.68 17.29
C LEU A 230 15.76 18.65 18.06
N THR A 231 16.71 19.51 17.70
CA THR A 231 17.98 19.64 18.42
C THR A 231 17.76 20.05 19.87
N SER A 232 16.88 21.02 20.13
CA SER A 232 16.53 21.43 21.50
C SER A 232 15.83 20.32 22.31
N ALA A 233 15.15 19.40 21.61
CA ALA A 233 14.48 18.24 22.19
C ALA A 233 15.41 17.03 22.43
N GLY A 234 16.72 17.16 22.11
CA GLY A 234 17.73 16.13 22.32
C GLY A 234 18.05 15.26 21.09
N PHE A 235 17.57 15.63 19.89
CA PHE A 235 17.98 14.96 18.67
C PHE A 235 19.40 15.37 18.27
N LEU A 236 20.21 14.40 17.85
CA LEU A 236 21.55 14.60 17.33
C LEU A 236 21.54 14.54 15.80
N PRO A 237 22.02 15.57 15.08
CA PRO A 237 22.20 15.50 13.64
C PRO A 237 23.34 14.52 13.33
N ILE A 238 23.05 13.50 12.52
CA ILE A 238 24.02 12.48 12.14
C ILE A 238 24.53 12.68 10.72
N THR A 239 23.77 13.20 9.79
CA THR A 239 24.25 13.45 8.41
C THR A 239 23.34 14.45 7.72
N ASP A 240 23.78 14.97 6.59
CA ASP A 240 22.90 15.62 5.64
C ASP A 240 22.44 14.62 4.58
N VAL A 241 21.25 14.82 4.06
CA VAL A 241 20.67 14.03 2.98
C VAL A 241 20.05 14.97 1.94
N THR A 242 20.27 14.68 0.67
CA THR A 242 19.66 15.39 -0.46
C THR A 242 18.82 14.42 -1.26
N SER A 243 17.55 14.76 -1.50
CA SER A 243 16.69 14.00 -2.41
C SER A 243 16.97 14.43 -3.84
N PHE A 244 17.21 13.49 -4.74
CA PHE A 244 17.34 13.70 -6.17
C PHE A 244 16.10 13.16 -6.87
N HIS A 245 15.55 13.92 -7.81
CA HIS A 245 14.30 13.58 -8.47
C HIS A 245 14.49 13.40 -9.97
N LEU A 246 13.92 12.32 -10.52
CA LEU A 246 13.75 12.14 -11.96
C LEU A 246 12.28 12.34 -12.29
N SER A 247 11.99 13.12 -13.32
CA SER A 247 10.62 13.32 -13.80
C SER A 247 10.46 12.67 -15.18
N PRO A 248 9.39 11.89 -15.41
CA PRO A 248 9.07 11.38 -16.74
C PRO A 248 8.67 12.53 -17.68
N PRO A 249 8.80 12.35 -19.00
CA PRO A 249 8.41 13.37 -19.98
C PRO A 249 6.88 13.56 -20.05
N GLU A 250 6.12 12.50 -19.80
CA GLU A 250 4.66 12.51 -19.76
C GLU A 250 4.16 12.54 -18.31
N PRO A 251 2.97 13.11 -18.05
CA PRO A 251 2.39 13.09 -16.70
C PRO A 251 2.24 11.65 -16.18
N PRO A 252 2.70 11.35 -14.95
CA PRO A 252 2.55 10.01 -14.41
C PRO A 252 1.09 9.68 -14.09
N ALA A 253 0.82 8.39 -13.91
CA ALA A 253 -0.45 7.94 -13.37
C ALA A 253 -0.69 8.55 -11.98
N ARG A 254 -1.94 8.94 -11.71
CA ARG A 254 -2.33 9.59 -10.44
C ARG A 254 -2.78 8.59 -9.37
N GLU A 255 -3.21 7.41 -9.80
CA GLU A 255 -3.75 6.38 -8.92
C GLU A 255 -2.84 5.16 -8.92
N ARG A 256 -2.74 4.51 -7.76
CA ARG A 256 -1.96 3.29 -7.60
C ARG A 256 -2.64 2.13 -8.34
N PRO A 257 -1.89 1.11 -8.79
CA PRO A 257 -2.47 -0.05 -9.45
C PRO A 257 -3.45 -0.81 -8.55
N VAL A 258 -3.19 -0.81 -7.25
CA VAL A 258 -4.00 -1.45 -6.20
C VAL A 258 -4.11 -0.48 -5.02
N VAL A 259 -5.29 -0.36 -4.44
CA VAL A 259 -5.58 0.48 -3.26
C VAL A 259 -6.48 -0.30 -2.32
N HIS A 260 -6.10 -0.42 -1.05
CA HIS A 260 -7.01 -0.94 -0.02
C HIS A 260 -8.19 0.01 0.17
N ILE A 261 -9.41 -0.54 0.20
CA ILE A 261 -10.60 0.28 0.41
C ILE A 261 -10.77 0.56 1.90
N GLY A 262 -10.89 1.83 2.27
CA GLY A 262 -11.12 2.22 3.67
C GLY A 262 -12.55 1.91 4.14
N ASP A 263 -12.79 1.93 5.46
CA ASP A 263 -14.07 1.55 6.08
C ASP A 263 -15.32 2.15 5.43
N VAL A 264 -15.25 3.42 5.01
CA VAL A 264 -16.38 4.14 4.41
C VAL A 264 -16.71 3.58 3.03
N GLU A 265 -15.69 3.33 2.22
CA GLU A 265 -15.84 2.76 0.89
C GLU A 265 -16.22 1.28 0.99
N TYR A 266 -15.54 0.52 1.85
CA TYR A 266 -15.88 -0.86 2.18
C TYR A 266 -17.35 -1.00 2.52
N LYS A 267 -17.85 -0.21 3.48
CA LYS A 267 -19.26 -0.24 3.88
C LYS A 267 -20.19 0.11 2.73
N ARG A 268 -19.86 1.14 1.93
CA ARG A 268 -20.68 1.55 0.78
C ARG A 268 -20.81 0.43 -0.25
N VAL A 269 -19.71 -0.27 -0.56
CA VAL A 269 -19.71 -1.36 -1.54
C VAL A 269 -20.50 -2.56 -1.02
N TRP A 270 -20.28 -2.98 0.24
CA TRP A 270 -21.04 -4.08 0.84
C TRP A 270 -22.52 -3.78 1.05
N ASP A 271 -22.89 -2.58 1.51
CA ASP A 271 -24.30 -2.19 1.67
C ASP A 271 -25.05 -2.28 0.31
N ARG A 272 -24.38 -1.94 -0.79
CA ARG A 272 -24.93 -2.11 -2.14
C ARG A 272 -24.97 -3.58 -2.55
N PHE A 273 -23.93 -4.36 -2.25
CA PHE A 273 -23.88 -5.78 -2.59
C PHE A 273 -25.00 -6.56 -1.91
N ASP A 274 -25.24 -6.30 -0.62
CA ASP A 274 -26.35 -6.86 0.13
C ASP A 274 -27.71 -6.49 -0.48
N ALA A 275 -27.89 -5.24 -0.93
CA ALA A 275 -29.13 -4.78 -1.52
C ALA A 275 -29.40 -5.42 -2.90
N ASP A 276 -28.40 -5.44 -3.78
CA ASP A 276 -28.54 -5.88 -5.16
C ASP A 276 -28.56 -7.42 -5.28
N PHE A 277 -27.75 -8.11 -4.47
CA PHE A 277 -27.58 -9.57 -4.51
C PHE A 277 -28.27 -10.31 -3.37
N ARG A 278 -28.89 -9.62 -2.40
CA ARG A 278 -29.52 -10.25 -1.21
C ARG A 278 -28.57 -11.22 -0.51
N PHE A 279 -27.32 -10.79 -0.36
CA PHE A 279 -26.27 -11.62 0.22
C PHE A 279 -26.66 -12.09 1.62
N ASN A 280 -26.63 -13.41 1.82
CA ASN A 280 -27.04 -14.07 3.04
C ASN A 280 -25.96 -15.10 3.43
N PRO A 281 -24.84 -14.64 4.02
CA PRO A 281 -23.71 -15.50 4.31
C PRO A 281 -24.07 -16.56 5.34
N GLY A 282 -23.81 -17.82 5.02
CA GLY A 282 -23.80 -18.89 6.01
C GLY A 282 -23.85 -20.28 5.39
N VAL A 283 -23.44 -21.28 6.17
CA VAL A 283 -23.47 -22.70 5.77
C VAL A 283 -24.86 -23.16 5.25
N PRO A 284 -26.01 -22.79 5.85
CA PRO A 284 -27.31 -23.28 5.36
C PRO A 284 -27.85 -22.52 4.13
N SER A 285 -27.18 -21.46 3.67
CA SER A 285 -27.66 -20.59 2.60
C SER A 285 -27.00 -20.94 1.27
N MET A 286 -27.64 -21.82 0.48
CA MET A 286 -27.12 -22.23 -0.84
C MET A 286 -28.19 -22.03 -1.93
N PRO A 287 -28.05 -21.04 -2.84
CA PRO A 287 -26.95 -20.07 -2.92
C PRO A 287 -27.02 -18.96 -1.85
N ALA A 288 -25.86 -18.40 -1.49
CA ALA A 288 -25.75 -17.27 -0.57
C ALA A 288 -26.06 -15.90 -1.21
N ILE A 289 -26.30 -15.86 -2.53
CA ILE A 289 -26.76 -14.67 -3.27
C ILE A 289 -27.95 -15.00 -4.17
N ALA A 290 -28.78 -14.00 -4.45
CA ALA A 290 -29.66 -13.99 -5.60
C ALA A 290 -28.81 -13.75 -6.87
N GLU A 291 -28.43 -14.85 -7.53
CA GLU A 291 -27.62 -14.78 -8.75
C GLU A 291 -28.32 -13.96 -9.86
N PRO A 292 -27.59 -13.08 -10.58
CA PRO A 292 -28.16 -12.32 -11.69
C PRO A 292 -28.72 -13.19 -12.81
N GLN A 293 -29.63 -12.65 -13.63
CA GLN A 293 -30.17 -13.40 -14.78
C GLN A 293 -29.08 -13.85 -15.77
N ALA A 294 -28.13 -12.96 -16.05
CA ALA A 294 -26.94 -13.25 -16.86
C ALA A 294 -25.85 -13.87 -15.97
N SER A 295 -26.09 -15.08 -15.44
CA SER A 295 -25.12 -15.81 -14.63
C SER A 295 -25.03 -17.29 -14.99
N VAL A 296 -23.87 -17.87 -14.70
CA VAL A 296 -23.61 -19.31 -14.78
C VAL A 296 -22.80 -19.71 -13.55
N THR A 297 -23.17 -20.83 -12.93
CA THR A 297 -22.49 -21.34 -11.72
C THR A 297 -22.00 -22.76 -11.94
N TRP A 298 -20.75 -23.01 -11.57
CA TRP A 298 -20.11 -24.33 -11.61
C TRP A 298 -19.74 -24.82 -10.22
N HIS A 299 -19.68 -26.15 -10.07
CA HIS A 299 -19.11 -26.79 -8.89
C HIS A 299 -17.59 -26.88 -9.03
N LEU A 300 -16.87 -26.60 -7.95
CA LEU A 300 -15.41 -26.57 -7.89
C LEU A 300 -14.79 -27.90 -7.45
N GLY A 301 -15.62 -28.93 -7.24
CA GLY A 301 -15.16 -30.23 -6.74
C GLY A 301 -14.04 -30.86 -7.57
N VAL A 302 -13.99 -30.63 -8.88
CA VAL A 302 -12.89 -31.14 -9.73
C VAL A 302 -11.53 -30.53 -9.38
N LEU A 303 -11.51 -29.34 -8.78
CA LEU A 303 -10.29 -28.66 -8.35
C LEU A 303 -9.75 -29.24 -7.05
N LEU A 304 -10.61 -29.82 -6.20
CA LEU A 304 -10.18 -30.52 -4.98
C LEU A 304 -9.28 -31.72 -5.33
N ASP A 305 -9.59 -32.41 -6.42
CA ASP A 305 -8.81 -33.56 -6.91
C ASP A 305 -7.65 -33.12 -7.83
N GLY A 306 -7.81 -32.04 -8.59
CA GLY A 306 -6.83 -31.52 -9.55
C GLY A 306 -5.67 -30.73 -8.94
N GLY A 307 -5.77 -30.34 -7.67
CA GLY A 307 -4.72 -29.63 -6.94
C GLY A 307 -4.40 -28.24 -7.49
N GLU A 308 -3.23 -27.74 -7.13
CA GLU A 308 -2.77 -26.35 -7.38
C GLU A 308 -2.79 -25.98 -8.88
N GLN A 309 -2.42 -26.90 -9.77
CA GLN A 309 -2.39 -26.64 -11.21
C GLN A 309 -3.78 -26.32 -11.79
N ALA A 310 -4.83 -26.99 -11.29
CA ALA A 310 -6.19 -26.76 -11.75
C ALA A 310 -6.73 -25.41 -11.22
N VAL A 311 -6.37 -25.05 -9.99
CA VAL A 311 -6.67 -23.73 -9.41
C VAL A 311 -5.96 -22.62 -10.20
N ASP A 312 -4.69 -22.80 -10.56
CA ASP A 312 -3.95 -21.86 -11.41
C ASP A 312 -4.57 -21.70 -12.81
N GLN A 313 -5.19 -22.76 -13.35
CA GLN A 313 -5.91 -22.67 -14.62
C GLN A 313 -7.21 -21.88 -14.46
N LEU A 314 -7.98 -22.12 -13.39
CA LEU A 314 -9.16 -21.33 -13.07
C LEU A 314 -8.81 -19.84 -12.94
N ARG A 315 -7.77 -19.54 -12.14
CA ARG A 315 -7.27 -18.18 -11.94
C ARG A 315 -6.96 -17.50 -13.27
N ARG A 316 -6.16 -18.14 -14.13
CA ARG A 316 -5.80 -17.59 -15.45
C ARG A 316 -7.02 -17.30 -16.33
N ILE A 317 -8.04 -18.17 -16.32
CA ILE A 317 -9.26 -17.96 -17.10
C ILE A 317 -10.02 -16.73 -16.59
N VAL A 318 -10.23 -16.64 -15.28
CA VAL A 318 -10.97 -15.54 -14.64
C VAL A 318 -10.24 -14.21 -14.80
N GLU A 319 -8.94 -14.15 -14.51
CA GLU A 319 -8.13 -12.93 -14.66
C GLU A 319 -8.13 -12.42 -16.11
N ARG A 320 -8.01 -13.34 -17.09
CA ARG A 320 -8.07 -13.01 -18.52
C ARG A 320 -9.44 -12.42 -18.87
N GLY A 321 -10.53 -13.05 -18.44
CA GLY A 321 -11.88 -12.58 -18.72
C GLY A 321 -12.15 -11.20 -18.13
N LEU A 322 -11.83 -11.01 -16.84
CA LEU A 322 -11.99 -9.75 -16.14
C LEU A 322 -11.19 -8.62 -16.81
N ARG A 323 -9.94 -8.89 -17.22
CA ARG A 323 -9.12 -7.92 -17.97
C ARG A 323 -9.67 -7.61 -19.35
N ALA A 324 -10.23 -8.59 -20.06
CA ALA A 324 -10.81 -8.39 -21.38
C ALA A 324 -12.12 -7.58 -21.34
N CYS A 325 -12.85 -7.65 -20.22
CA CYS A 325 -14.14 -6.97 -20.03
C CYS A 325 -14.07 -5.61 -19.32
N THR A 326 -12.86 -5.11 -19.07
CA THR A 326 -12.62 -3.81 -18.42
C THR A 326 -11.80 -2.89 -19.32
N GLU A 327 -12.15 -1.61 -19.35
CA GLU A 327 -11.35 -0.62 -20.08
C GLU A 327 -10.01 -0.36 -19.34
N PRO A 328 -8.94 0.12 -20.02
CA PRO A 328 -7.63 0.32 -19.39
C PRO A 328 -7.62 1.23 -18.15
N GLY A 329 -8.57 2.16 -18.06
CA GLY A 329 -8.75 3.08 -16.93
C GLY A 329 -9.88 2.68 -15.98
N GLU A 330 -10.49 1.53 -16.19
CA GLU A 330 -11.54 0.99 -15.34
C GLU A 330 -10.94 0.11 -14.24
N ASP A 331 -11.47 0.24 -13.03
CA ASP A 331 -11.08 -0.52 -11.86
C ASP A 331 -12.06 -1.67 -11.55
N LEU A 332 -11.59 -2.60 -10.73
CA LEU A 332 -12.35 -3.69 -10.14
C LEU A 332 -12.21 -3.64 -8.63
N TYR A 333 -13.25 -4.07 -7.93
CA TYR A 333 -13.12 -4.47 -6.54
C TYR A 333 -12.78 -5.95 -6.45
N TRP A 334 -11.86 -6.28 -5.56
CA TRP A 334 -11.78 -7.61 -4.95
C TRP A 334 -12.24 -7.49 -3.50
N LEU A 335 -13.30 -8.22 -3.14
CA LEU A 335 -13.87 -8.23 -1.80
C LEU A 335 -13.64 -9.60 -1.17
N ASP A 336 -13.18 -9.55 0.06
CA ASP A 336 -12.99 -10.69 0.94
C ASP A 336 -13.91 -10.50 2.15
N TRP A 337 -14.80 -11.46 2.38
CA TRP A 337 -15.84 -11.30 3.38
C TRP A 337 -15.27 -11.24 4.80
N ASN A 338 -15.53 -10.14 5.51
CA ASN A 338 -14.96 -9.78 6.83
C ASN A 338 -13.48 -9.40 6.83
N HIS A 339 -12.85 -9.27 5.66
CA HIS A 339 -11.46 -8.86 5.51
C HIS A 339 -11.34 -7.58 4.68
N PRO A 340 -10.22 -6.84 4.79
CA PRO A 340 -10.00 -5.65 3.95
C PRO A 340 -10.05 -6.00 2.46
N GLY A 341 -10.96 -5.36 1.73
CA GLY A 341 -10.99 -5.45 0.26
C GLY A 341 -9.96 -4.53 -0.39
N CYS A 342 -9.88 -4.60 -1.72
CA CYS A 342 -9.12 -3.64 -2.51
C CYS A 342 -9.85 -3.24 -3.79
N ARG A 343 -9.44 -2.10 -4.32
CA ARG A 343 -9.77 -1.62 -5.66
C ARG A 343 -8.49 -1.66 -6.49
N PHE A 344 -8.55 -2.15 -7.72
CA PHE A 344 -7.38 -2.27 -8.57
C PHE A 344 -7.69 -2.12 -10.05
N TYR A 345 -6.67 -1.80 -10.85
CA TYR A 345 -6.77 -1.67 -12.29
C TYR A 345 -6.30 -2.94 -12.98
N PRO A 346 -7.18 -3.75 -13.61
CA PRO A 346 -6.80 -5.01 -14.25
C PRO A 346 -5.67 -4.86 -15.27
N ALA A 347 -5.62 -3.73 -15.99
CA ALA A 347 -4.57 -3.45 -16.97
C ALA A 347 -3.16 -3.24 -16.36
N ARG A 348 -3.06 -3.02 -15.05
CA ARG A 348 -1.82 -2.62 -14.35
C ARG A 348 -1.33 -3.63 -13.30
N VAL A 349 -1.94 -4.81 -13.24
CA VAL A 349 -1.57 -5.91 -12.33
C VAL A 349 -1.31 -7.20 -13.11
N GLY A 350 -0.63 -8.18 -12.52
CA GLY A 350 -0.47 -9.55 -13.06
C GLY A 350 0.43 -9.69 -14.30
N GLY A 351 0.94 -8.59 -14.87
CA GLY A 351 1.93 -8.59 -15.93
C GLY A 351 3.39 -8.65 -15.42
N GLN A 352 4.33 -8.86 -16.33
CA GLN A 352 5.76 -8.82 -15.99
C GLN A 352 6.14 -7.43 -15.45
N GLY A 353 6.75 -7.40 -14.26
CA GLY A 353 7.14 -6.15 -13.60
C GLY A 353 5.97 -5.31 -13.08
N GLN A 354 4.75 -5.86 -13.06
CA GLN A 354 3.59 -5.28 -12.40
C GLN A 354 3.36 -5.98 -11.05
N PRO A 355 2.64 -5.34 -10.11
CA PRO A 355 2.23 -6.00 -8.88
C PRO A 355 1.36 -7.23 -9.16
N PRO A 356 1.30 -8.19 -8.22
CA PRO A 356 0.46 -9.38 -8.37
C PRO A 356 -1.01 -8.99 -8.56
N TRP A 357 -1.77 -9.87 -9.22
CA TRP A 357 -3.22 -9.75 -9.28
C TRP A 357 -3.80 -9.87 -7.87
N PRO A 358 -4.65 -8.94 -7.40
CA PRO A 358 -5.20 -9.01 -6.05
C PRO A 358 -6.20 -10.15 -5.88
N GLY A 359 -5.98 -10.99 -4.87
CA GLY A 359 -6.93 -12.01 -4.45
C GLY A 359 -7.07 -13.21 -5.38
N ASP A 360 -8.15 -13.97 -5.18
CA ASP A 360 -8.54 -15.08 -6.05
C ASP A 360 -10.07 -15.15 -6.21
N ALA A 361 -10.54 -15.84 -7.24
CA ALA A 361 -11.95 -16.22 -7.41
C ALA A 361 -12.25 -17.60 -6.80
N TYR A 362 -11.23 -18.44 -6.60
CA TYR A 362 -11.35 -19.70 -5.89
C TYR A 362 -11.52 -19.44 -4.38
N PRO A 363 -12.68 -19.76 -3.77
CA PRO A 363 -12.93 -19.46 -2.36
C PRO A 363 -12.15 -20.42 -1.45
N ASN A 364 -11.34 -19.87 -0.55
CA ASN A 364 -10.52 -20.64 0.40
C ASN A 364 -10.95 -20.41 1.86
N GLY A 365 -12.22 -20.70 2.15
CA GLY A 365 -12.81 -20.52 3.48
C GLY A 365 -13.67 -19.27 3.62
N ASP A 366 -13.44 -18.26 2.78
CA ASP A 366 -14.22 -17.01 2.72
C ASP A 366 -14.93 -16.83 1.38
N TYR A 367 -15.90 -15.92 1.34
CA TYR A 367 -16.52 -15.49 0.10
C TYR A 367 -15.61 -14.51 -0.63
N TYR A 368 -15.19 -14.87 -1.84
CA TYR A 368 -14.39 -14.02 -2.69
C TYR A 368 -15.20 -13.49 -3.86
N ILE A 369 -15.12 -12.18 -4.06
CA ILE A 369 -15.92 -11.47 -5.05
C ILE A 369 -15.00 -10.59 -5.88
N TYR A 370 -14.97 -10.80 -7.19
CA TYR A 370 -14.58 -9.75 -8.12
C TYR A 370 -15.82 -9.05 -8.62
N ILE A 371 -15.84 -7.72 -8.62
CA ILE A 371 -17.00 -6.97 -9.11
C ILE A 371 -16.57 -5.60 -9.66
N THR A 372 -17.15 -5.21 -10.79
CA THR A 372 -16.98 -3.85 -11.32
C THR A 372 -17.68 -2.82 -10.43
N PRO A 373 -17.25 -1.55 -10.37
CA PRO A 373 -17.90 -0.53 -9.52
C PRO A 373 -19.38 -0.30 -9.81
N ASP A 374 -19.81 -0.51 -11.06
CA ASP A 374 -21.20 -0.42 -11.49
C ASP A 374 -22.02 -1.70 -11.25
N PHE A 375 -21.38 -2.78 -10.77
CA PHE A 375 -21.94 -4.09 -10.48
C PHE A 375 -22.48 -4.84 -11.72
N ARG A 376 -22.04 -4.46 -12.93
CA ARG A 376 -22.53 -5.09 -14.17
C ARG A 376 -22.03 -6.52 -14.36
N LEU A 377 -20.82 -6.82 -13.89
CA LEU A 377 -20.15 -8.12 -14.07
C LEU A 377 -19.23 -8.45 -12.91
N GLY A 378 -18.93 -9.73 -12.75
CA GLY A 378 -18.07 -10.20 -11.68
C GLY A 378 -18.14 -11.70 -11.44
N THR A 379 -17.54 -12.12 -10.33
CA THR A 379 -17.54 -13.49 -9.84
C THR A 379 -17.94 -13.54 -8.37
N PHE A 380 -18.52 -14.64 -7.94
CA PHE A 380 -18.84 -14.93 -6.55
C PHE A 380 -18.42 -16.37 -6.23
N GLY A 381 -17.33 -16.50 -5.47
CA GLY A 381 -16.84 -17.78 -4.95
C GLY A 381 -17.50 -18.11 -3.62
N HIS A 382 -18.15 -19.27 -3.54
CA HIS A 382 -18.80 -19.76 -2.33
C HIS A 382 -17.99 -20.88 -1.67
N PRO A 383 -17.43 -20.67 -0.46
CA PRO A 383 -16.52 -21.65 0.15
C PRO A 383 -17.24 -22.94 0.55
N TRP A 384 -18.47 -22.85 1.08
CA TRP A 384 -19.23 -24.01 1.55
C TRP A 384 -20.03 -24.77 0.49
N GLU A 385 -20.55 -24.08 -0.53
CA GLU A 385 -21.17 -24.75 -1.67
C GLU A 385 -20.12 -25.30 -2.65
N HIS A 386 -18.84 -24.95 -2.46
CA HIS A 386 -17.75 -25.20 -3.39
C HIS A 386 -18.15 -24.80 -4.80
N SER A 387 -18.66 -23.57 -4.96
CA SER A 387 -19.20 -23.10 -6.23
C SER A 387 -18.56 -21.78 -6.65
N LEU A 388 -18.51 -21.55 -7.96
CA LEU A 388 -18.15 -20.27 -8.55
C LEU A 388 -19.28 -19.82 -9.46
N CYS A 389 -19.94 -18.73 -9.08
CA CYS A 389 -20.89 -18.02 -9.93
C CYS A 389 -20.15 -16.93 -10.70
N VAL A 390 -20.32 -16.89 -12.02
CA VAL A 390 -19.85 -15.82 -12.89
C VAL A 390 -21.06 -15.10 -13.45
N PHE A 391 -21.05 -13.78 -13.45
CA PHE A 391 -22.17 -12.98 -13.95
C PHE A 391 -21.73 -11.81 -14.83
N GLY A 392 -22.64 -11.38 -15.71
CA GLY A 392 -22.44 -10.35 -16.73
C GLY A 392 -22.24 -10.94 -18.12
N ASP A 393 -23.02 -10.49 -19.10
CA ASP A 393 -23.03 -11.06 -20.45
C ASP A 393 -21.66 -11.03 -21.13
N SER A 394 -20.91 -9.93 -21.00
CA SER A 394 -19.58 -9.81 -21.58
C SER A 394 -18.59 -10.78 -20.96
N LEU A 395 -18.60 -10.94 -19.64
CA LEU A 395 -17.69 -11.84 -18.95
C LEU A 395 -18.00 -13.30 -19.31
N LEU A 396 -19.28 -13.67 -19.31
CA LEU A 396 -19.70 -15.02 -19.71
C LEU A 396 -19.30 -15.34 -21.15
N ALA A 397 -19.47 -14.39 -22.08
CA ALA A 397 -19.04 -14.57 -23.47
C ALA A 397 -17.52 -14.86 -23.59
N GLU A 398 -16.71 -14.31 -22.69
CA GLU A 398 -15.25 -14.48 -22.71
C GLU A 398 -14.75 -15.76 -22.04
N ILE A 399 -15.44 -16.28 -21.00
CA ILE A 399 -14.87 -17.36 -20.16
C ILE A 399 -15.75 -18.58 -19.95
N GLU A 400 -17.04 -18.54 -20.30
CA GLU A 400 -17.96 -19.64 -20.01
C GLU A 400 -17.50 -20.97 -20.64
N HIS A 401 -17.00 -20.94 -21.88
CA HIS A 401 -16.52 -22.14 -22.57
C HIS A 401 -15.35 -22.78 -21.83
N ASP A 402 -14.30 -22.01 -21.54
CA ASP A 402 -13.08 -22.48 -20.89
C ASP A 402 -13.36 -22.95 -19.45
N LEU A 403 -14.25 -22.26 -18.73
CA LEU A 403 -14.69 -22.70 -17.41
C LEU A 403 -15.49 -24.00 -17.46
N THR A 404 -16.35 -24.18 -18.46
CA THR A 404 -17.12 -25.42 -18.63
C THR A 404 -16.20 -26.58 -19.02
N GLU A 405 -15.16 -26.33 -19.81
CA GLU A 405 -14.13 -27.33 -20.12
C GLU A 405 -13.34 -27.74 -18.87
N LEU A 406 -12.97 -26.77 -18.02
CA LEU A 406 -12.21 -27.02 -16.80
C LEU A 406 -13.06 -27.66 -15.68
N LEU A 407 -14.24 -27.11 -15.41
CA LEU A 407 -15.06 -27.42 -14.24
C LEU A 407 -16.14 -28.47 -14.52
N GLY A 408 -16.44 -28.72 -15.80
CA GLY A 408 -17.46 -29.67 -16.23
C GLY A 408 -18.88 -29.11 -16.13
N THR A 409 -19.79 -29.89 -15.55
CA THR A 409 -21.23 -29.63 -15.62
C THR A 409 -21.63 -28.36 -14.86
N VAL A 410 -22.39 -27.50 -15.53
CA VAL A 410 -22.99 -26.31 -14.95
C VAL A 410 -24.04 -26.68 -13.89
N MET A 411 -23.94 -26.11 -12.69
CA MET A 411 -24.92 -26.27 -11.61
C MET A 411 -26.17 -25.41 -11.84
N ARG A 412 -25.96 -24.12 -12.16
CA ARG A 412 -27.05 -23.13 -12.31
C ARG A 412 -26.85 -22.19 -13.50
N ARG A 413 -27.97 -21.71 -14.04
CA ARG A 413 -28.04 -20.60 -14.99
C ARG A 413 -29.10 -19.62 -14.53
N GLY A 414 -28.73 -18.34 -14.43
CA GLY A 414 -29.63 -17.28 -13.99
C GLY A 414 -30.29 -17.56 -12.63
N GLY A 415 -29.56 -18.17 -11.69
CA GLY A 415 -30.09 -18.56 -10.38
C GLY A 415 -30.94 -19.82 -10.34
N HIS A 416 -31.06 -20.56 -11.45
CA HIS A 416 -31.87 -21.78 -11.52
C HIS A 416 -31.01 -23.02 -11.77
N ASN A 417 -31.24 -24.08 -10.97
CA ASN A 417 -30.55 -25.37 -11.14
C ASN A 417 -30.81 -25.96 -12.53
N ILE A 418 -29.76 -26.48 -13.16
CA ILE A 418 -29.84 -27.13 -14.47
C ILE A 418 -29.75 -28.64 -14.27
N GLY A 419 -30.81 -29.34 -14.68
CA GLY A 419 -30.91 -30.80 -14.55
C GLY A 419 -31.36 -31.29 -13.15
N ASN A 420 -31.55 -32.60 -13.03
CA ASN A 420 -31.90 -33.27 -11.77
C ASN A 420 -30.66 -33.39 -10.87
N VAL A 421 -30.15 -32.27 -10.35
CA VAL A 421 -29.16 -32.31 -9.28
C VAL A 421 -29.88 -32.83 -8.03
N GLN A 422 -29.82 -34.15 -7.82
CA GLN A 422 -30.21 -34.74 -6.55
C GLN A 422 -29.35 -34.09 -5.46
N HIS A 423 -30.01 -33.51 -4.48
CA HIS A 423 -29.40 -33.07 -3.23
C HIS A 423 -28.43 -34.15 -2.72
N PHE A 424 -27.12 -33.89 -2.78
CA PHE A 424 -26.20 -34.57 -1.88
C PHE A 424 -26.47 -34.00 -0.48
N GLY A 425 -27.06 -34.84 0.36
CA GLY A 425 -27.86 -34.43 1.52
C GLY A 425 -27.07 -34.12 2.79
N ALA A 426 -27.81 -33.38 3.63
CA ALA A 426 -27.83 -33.29 5.10
C ALA A 426 -26.54 -33.05 5.88
#